data_AF-A0A3A8E7A6-F1
#
_entry.id   AF-A0A3A8E7A6-F1
#
_cell.length_a   1.000
_cell.length_b   1.000
_cell.length_c   1.000
_cell.angle_alpha   90.00
_cell.angle_beta   90.00
_cell.angle_gamma   90.00
#
_symmetry.space_group_name_H-M   'P 1'
#
loop_
_entity.id
_entity.type
_entity.pdbx_description
1 polymer ?
#
loop_
_entity_poly.entity_id
_entity_poly.type
_entity_poly.pdbx_seq_one_letter_code
_entity_poly.pdbx_strand_id
1 'polypeptide(L)'
;MNKTIFKYALALQDNQTIEMHAGCKALCIDTQQGDPQLWVLCDPEMPKIKYNILCVGTGHEITKPVGQYLGTIQLFRAVPLVFHFFSSLADAAQVLSLIGEPS
;
A
#
# COMPACT_ATOMS: atom_id res chain seq x y z
N MET A 1 -15.31 -3.82 -16.96
CA MET A 1 -14.47 -3.59 -15.77
C MET A 1 -15.24 -2.75 -14.77
N ASN A 2 -15.65 -3.36 -13.67
CA ASN A 2 -16.15 -2.61 -12.53
C ASN A 2 -14.94 -2.10 -11.73
N LYS A 3 -14.93 -0.83 -11.33
CA LYS A 3 -13.85 -0.30 -10.47
C LYS A 3 -14.43 0.06 -9.11
N THR A 4 -13.82 -0.49 -8.07
CA THR A 4 -14.26 -0.31 -6.68
C THR A 4 -13.13 0.28 -5.86
N ILE A 5 -13.47 1.24 -4.99
CA ILE A 5 -12.52 1.76 -4.00
C ILE A 5 -12.57 0.86 -2.77
N PHE A 6 -11.43 0.29 -2.42
CA PHE A 6 -11.26 -0.47 -1.18
C PHE A 6 -10.36 0.29 -0.21
N LYS A 7 -10.45 -0.09 1.07
CA LYS A 7 -9.62 0.43 2.15
C LYS A 7 -8.96 -0.72 2.90
N TYR A 8 -7.68 -0.55 3.20
CA TYR A 8 -6.87 -1.53 3.93
C TYR A 8 -6.18 -0.86 5.10
N ALA A 9 -6.35 -1.41 6.30
CA ALA A 9 -5.65 -0.93 7.48
C ALA A 9 -4.15 -1.29 7.39
N LEU A 10 -3.29 -0.36 7.81
CA LEU A 10 -1.85 -0.57 7.88
C LEU A 10 -1.36 -0.43 9.32
N ALA A 11 -0.39 -1.25 9.69
CA ALA A 11 0.32 -1.15 10.96
C ALA A 11 1.53 -0.22 10.85
N LEU A 12 1.96 0.38 11.97
CA LEU A 12 3.23 1.08 12.09
C LEU A 12 4.36 0.08 12.36
N GLN A 13 4.63 -0.77 11.38
CA GLN A 13 5.67 -1.79 11.44
C GLN A 13 6.53 -1.68 10.18
N ASP A 14 7.84 -1.84 10.33
CA ASP A 14 8.79 -1.68 9.21
C ASP A 14 8.33 -2.42 7.96
N ASN A 15 7.86 -3.66 8.11
CA ASN A 15 7.41 -4.48 6.99
C ASN A 15 6.10 -5.17 7.38
N GLN A 16 5.17 -5.16 6.45
CA GLN A 16 3.90 -5.86 6.57
C GLN A 16 3.45 -6.35 5.20
N THR A 17 2.49 -7.27 5.21
CA THR A 17 1.90 -7.80 3.98
C THR A 17 0.40 -7.63 4.04
N ILE A 18 -0.17 -7.09 2.96
CA ILE A 18 -1.61 -6.98 2.79
C ILE A 18 -2.03 -7.75 1.53
N GLU A 19 -3.25 -8.27 1.53
CA GLU A 19 -3.82 -8.97 0.38
C GLU A 19 -4.85 -8.08 -0.32
N MET A 20 -4.60 -7.75 -1.58
CA MET A 20 -5.45 -6.87 -2.39
C MET A 20 -5.62 -7.44 -3.80
N HIS A 21 -6.62 -6.95 -4.54
CA HIS A 21 -6.79 -7.34 -5.94
C HIS A 21 -5.56 -6.94 -6.78
N ALA A 22 -5.18 -7.80 -7.71
CA ALA A 22 -4.08 -7.53 -8.62
C ALA A 22 -4.31 -6.24 -9.43
N GLY A 23 -3.28 -5.40 -9.51
CA GLY A 23 -3.32 -4.16 -10.28
C GLY A 23 -4.11 -3.01 -9.65
N CYS A 24 -4.39 -3.07 -8.34
CA CYS A 24 -4.92 -1.92 -7.61
C CYS A 24 -4.00 -0.69 -7.75
N LYS A 25 -4.60 0.50 -7.90
CA LYS A 25 -3.89 1.78 -7.87
C LYS A 25 -4.07 2.45 -6.52
N ALA A 26 -2.99 2.82 -5.85
CA ALA A 26 -3.06 3.64 -4.65
C ALA A 26 -3.67 5.02 -4.96
N LEU A 27 -4.62 5.44 -4.13
CA LEU A 27 -5.26 6.75 -4.21
C LEU A 27 -4.72 7.69 -3.15
N CYS A 28 -4.65 7.19 -1.92
CA CYS A 28 -4.25 7.96 -0.75
C CYS A 28 -3.86 7.02 0.39
N ILE A 29 -2.89 7.44 1.19
CA ILE A 29 -2.68 6.94 2.53
C ILE A 29 -2.91 8.09 3.50
N ASP A 30 -3.74 7.85 4.52
CA ASP A 30 -4.03 8.81 5.58
C ASP A 30 -4.50 8.06 6.82
N THR A 31 -4.81 8.78 7.89
CA THR A 31 -5.35 8.24 9.12
C THR A 31 -6.87 8.25 9.09
N GLN A 32 -7.47 7.21 9.68
CA GLN A 32 -8.88 7.22 10.05
C GLN A 32 -9.00 6.74 11.49
N GLN A 33 -9.65 7.55 12.33
CA GLN A 33 -9.71 7.30 13.77
C GLN A 33 -8.32 7.13 14.44
N GLY A 34 -7.30 7.76 13.85
CA GLY A 34 -5.92 7.74 14.36
C GLY A 34 -5.05 6.57 13.85
N ASP A 35 -5.61 5.67 13.03
CA ASP A 35 -4.89 4.52 12.49
C ASP A 35 -4.62 4.67 10.99
N PRO A 36 -3.42 4.27 10.50
CA PRO A 36 -3.08 4.34 9.08
C PRO A 36 -4.01 3.49 8.20
N GLN A 37 -4.48 4.07 7.11
CA GLN A 37 -5.34 3.43 6.12
C GLN A 37 -4.83 3.72 4.72
N LEU A 38 -4.84 2.70 3.87
CA LEU A 38 -4.58 2.81 2.44
C LEU A 38 -5.89 2.68 1.65
N TRP A 39 -6.21 3.70 0.87
CA TRP A 39 -7.30 3.65 -0.10
C TRP A 39 -6.77 3.39 -1.50
N VAL A 40 -7.41 2.46 -2.21
CA VAL A 40 -6.99 2.00 -3.53
C VAL A 40 -8.17 1.83 -4.47
N LEU A 41 -7.96 2.08 -5.76
CA LEU A 41 -8.89 1.79 -6.84
C LEU A 41 -8.53 0.43 -7.45
N CYS A 42 -9.45 -0.52 -7.41
CA CYS A 42 -9.21 -1.89 -7.84
C CYS A 42 -10.26 -2.38 -8.82
N ASP A 43 -9.92 -3.44 -9.54
CA ASP A 43 -10.88 -4.29 -10.23
C ASP A 43 -11.19 -5.50 -9.35
N PRO A 44 -12.43 -5.67 -8.84
CA PRO A 44 -12.74 -6.76 -7.91
C PRO A 44 -12.75 -8.14 -8.58
N GLU A 45 -12.78 -8.20 -9.91
CA GLU A 45 -12.73 -9.46 -10.67
C GLU A 45 -11.30 -10.03 -10.75
N MET A 46 -10.29 -9.21 -10.46
CA MET A 46 -8.89 -9.64 -10.45
C MET A 46 -8.57 -10.50 -9.21
N PRO A 47 -7.70 -11.51 -9.33
CA PRO A 47 -7.29 -12.34 -8.19
C PRO A 47 -6.64 -11.48 -7.11
N LYS A 48 -6.83 -11.89 -5.86
CA LYS A 48 -6.12 -11.29 -4.74
C LYS A 48 -4.69 -11.82 -4.69
N ILE A 49 -3.74 -10.92 -4.49
CA ILE A 49 -2.32 -11.23 -4.32
C ILE A 49 -1.75 -10.47 -3.12
N LYS A 50 -0.60 -10.93 -2.64
CA LYS A 50 0.12 -10.32 -1.51
C LYS A 50 0.98 -9.16 -1.98
N TYR A 51 0.85 -8.02 -1.30
CA TYR A 51 1.68 -6.84 -1.48
C TYR A 51 2.49 -6.59 -0.21
N ASN A 52 3.80 -6.39 -0.38
CA ASN A 52 4.66 -5.97 0.73
C ASN A 52 4.57 -4.46 0.87
N ILE A 53 4.36 -4.00 2.10
CA ILE A 53 4.34 -2.59 2.46
C ILE A 53 5.49 -2.33 3.43
N LEU A 54 6.34 -1.37 3.07
CA LEU A 54 7.42 -0.86 3.91
C LEU A 54 6.95 0.45 4.56
N CYS A 55 7.05 0.55 5.89
CA CYS A 55 6.83 1.78 6.65
C CYS A 55 8.16 2.26 7.22
N VAL A 56 8.50 3.52 7.00
CA VAL A 56 9.76 4.11 7.46
C VAL A 56 9.48 5.41 8.20
N GLY A 57 9.98 5.53 9.43
CA GLY A 57 9.93 6.78 10.19
C GLY A 57 10.90 7.82 9.62
N THR A 58 10.51 9.09 9.61
CA THR A 58 11.41 10.18 9.19
C THR A 58 12.69 10.18 10.04
N GLY A 59 13.85 10.23 9.37
CA GLY A 59 15.17 10.20 10.02
C GLY A 59 15.74 8.78 10.25
N HIS A 60 15.00 7.72 9.91
CA HIS A 60 15.50 6.35 9.96
C HIS A 60 16.18 5.95 8.64
N GLU A 61 17.22 5.13 8.72
CA GLU A 61 17.91 4.57 7.56
C GLU A 61 17.01 3.56 6.83
N ILE A 62 17.07 3.57 5.50
CA ILE A 62 16.37 2.60 4.65
C ILE A 62 17.35 1.51 4.26
N THR A 63 17.24 0.34 4.90
CA THR A 63 18.10 -0.82 4.67
C THR A 63 17.51 -1.85 3.70
N LYS A 64 16.33 -1.57 3.14
CA LYS A 64 15.57 -2.47 2.27
C LYS A 64 15.20 -1.79 0.95
N PRO A 65 15.01 -2.54 -0.14
CA PRO A 65 14.52 -1.95 -1.39
C PRO A 65 13.19 -1.24 -1.18
N VAL A 66 13.09 -0.01 -1.69
CA VAL A 66 11.84 0.76 -1.73
C VAL A 66 11.15 0.51 -3.07
N GLY A 67 9.86 0.20 -3.01
CA GLY A 67 9.03 0.11 -4.21
C GLY A 67 8.28 1.41 -4.49
N GLN A 68 7.07 1.31 -5.00
CA GLN A 68 6.20 2.45 -5.26
C GLN A 68 5.92 3.22 -3.97
N TYR A 69 6.16 4.52 -3.99
CA TYR A 69 5.80 5.42 -2.90
C TYR A 69 4.28 5.58 -2.80
N LEU A 70 3.74 5.35 -1.61
CA LEU A 70 2.30 5.39 -1.33
C LEU A 70 1.86 6.70 -0.67
N GLY A 71 2.77 7.36 0.04
CA GLY A 71 2.53 8.63 0.69
C GLY A 71 3.17 8.75 2.07
N THR A 72 2.84 9.85 2.73
CA THR A 72 3.32 10.21 4.07
C THR A 72 2.11 10.42 4.97
N ILE A 73 2.19 9.96 6.21
CA ILE A 73 1.23 10.30 7.26
C ILE A 73 1.94 11.01 8.40
N GLN A 74 1.22 11.89 9.09
CA GLN A 74 1.66 12.54 10.31
C GLN A 74 0.76 12.09 11.45
N LEU A 75 1.35 11.50 12.48
CA LEU A 75 0.64 11.03 13.66
C LEU A 75 0.88 11.98 14.83
N PHE A 76 -0.15 12.75 15.16
CA PHE A 76 -0.16 13.62 16.33
C PHE A 76 -0.63 12.82 17.56
N ARG A 77 0.31 12.07 18.16
CA ARG A 77 0.12 11.40 19.45
C ARG A 77 0.87 12.18 20.55
N ALA A 78 1.32 11.50 21.62
CA ALA A 78 2.12 12.14 22.67
C ALA A 78 3.40 12.81 22.13
N VAL A 79 4.00 12.23 21.08
CA VAL A 79 5.07 12.82 20.28
C VAL A 79 4.62 12.80 18.81
N PRO A 80 4.76 13.90 18.06
CA PRO A 80 4.45 13.91 16.64
C PRO A 80 5.47 13.06 15.88
N LEU A 81 4.97 12.07 15.14
CA LEU A 81 5.77 11.17 14.32
C LEU A 81 5.34 11.27 12.87
N VAL A 82 6.30 11.15 11.95
CA VAL A 82 6.05 11.18 10.52
C VAL A 82 6.53 9.87 9.92
N PHE A 83 5.67 9.23 9.13
CA PHE A 83 5.94 7.92 8.52
C PHE A 83 5.71 7.98 7.02
N HIS A 84 6.58 7.30 6.28
CA HIS A 84 6.54 7.17 4.83
C HIS A 84 6.28 5.72 4.45
N PHE A 85 5.37 5.51 3.51
CA PHE A 85 4.97 4.17 3.10
C PHE A 85 5.37 3.90 1.65
N PHE A 86 5.91 2.71 1.41
CA PHE A 86 6.29 2.21 0.10
C PHE A 86 5.72 0.81 -0.09
N SER A 87 5.54 0.37 -1.32
CA SER A 87 4.99 -0.95 -1.59
C SER A 87 5.53 -1.60 -2.85
N SER A 88 5.27 -2.90 -2.98
CA SER A 88 5.42 -3.61 -4.24
C SER A 88 4.22 -3.42 -5.20
N LEU A 89 3.36 -2.40 -5.01
CA LEU A 89 2.30 -2.08 -5.96
C LEU A 89 2.95 -1.69 -7.29
N ALA A 90 2.99 -2.64 -8.22
CA ALA A 90 3.40 -2.41 -9.60
C ALA A 90 2.21 -1.91 -10.41
N ASP A 91 2.48 -1.24 -11.53
CA ASP A 91 1.45 -0.89 -12.50
C ASP A 91 0.65 -2.14 -12.88
N ALA A 92 -0.68 -1.99 -13.04
CA ALA A 92 -1.57 -3.11 -13.35
C ALA A 92 -1.11 -3.94 -14.56
N ALA A 93 -0.49 -3.29 -15.55
CA ALA A 93 0.11 -3.96 -16.72
C ALA A 93 1.28 -4.89 -16.35
N GLN A 94 2.15 -4.49 -15.41
CA GLN A 94 3.23 -5.35 -14.92
C GLN A 94 2.67 -6.52 -14.09
N VAL A 95 1.68 -6.27 -13.25
CA VAL A 95 1.08 -7.34 -12.43
C VAL A 95 0.39 -8.38 -13.31
N LEU A 96 -0.37 -7.95 -14.33
CA LEU A 96 -1.01 -8.83 -15.32
C LEU A 96 0.00 -9.71 -16.06
N SER A 97 1.17 -9.17 -16.43
CA SER A 97 2.22 -9.95 -17.10
C SER A 97 2.84 -11.05 -16.22
N LEU A 98 2.73 -10.93 -14.89
CA LEU A 98 3.31 -11.89 -13.93
C LEU A 98 2.33 -13.00 -13.54
N ILE A 99 1.02 -12.79 -13.66
CA ILE A 99 -0.02 -13.77 -13.32
C ILE A 99 -0.40 -14.70 -14.49
N GLY A 100 0.20 -14.49 -15.67
CA GLY A 100 -0.21 -15.16 -16.91
C GLY A 100 -1.58 -14.64 -17.38
N GLU A 101 -1.75 -14.42 -18.68
CA GLU A 101 -3.08 -14.07 -19.18
C GLU A 101 -4.06 -15.22 -18.84
N PRO A 102 -5.25 -14.92 -18.30
CA PRO A 102 -6.27 -15.94 -18.17
C PRO A 102 -6.65 -16.41 -19.58
N SER A 103 -6.40 -17.70 -19.83
CA SER A 103 -6.76 -18.43 -21.05
C SER A 103 -8.25 -18.37 -21.38
#